data_AF-A0A505D775-F1
#
_entry.id   AF-A0A505D775-F1
#
_cell.length_a   1.000
_cell.length_b   1.000
_cell.length_c   1.000
_cell.angle_alpha   90.00
_cell.angle_beta   90.00
_cell.angle_gamma   90.00
#
_symmetry.space_group_name_H-M   'P 1'
#
loop_
_entity.id
_entity.type
_entity.pdbx_description
1 polymer ?
#
loop_
_entity_poly.entity_id
_entity_poly.type
_entity_poly.pdbx_seq_one_letter_code
_entity_poly.pdbx_strand_id
1 'polypeptide(L)'
;MAAKASAKTKSIVESNPQAAAAAATVCGAGYTKIIVAERLPDARRYATVYVYTNGTTTGPNYYDKPTCGVLHNETGSAQSMGIRLSDNYTATADDEDFGTFSTYAGPVRQKKGYCGDVYSYMKMSGRVVVDHVITVGACN
;
A
#
# COMPACT_ATOMS: atom_id res chain seq x y z
N MET A 1 -15.93 3.02 -13.42
CA MET A 1 -15.97 3.89 -12.21
C MET A 1 -14.98 3.31 -11.21
N ALA A 2 -14.01 4.10 -10.71
CA ALA A 2 -13.12 3.64 -9.63
C ALA A 2 -13.98 3.20 -8.44
N ALA A 3 -13.78 1.98 -7.93
CA ALA A 3 -14.50 1.53 -6.75
C ALA A 3 -14.23 2.54 -5.64
N LYS A 4 -15.29 3.09 -5.03
CA LYS A 4 -15.14 3.96 -3.87
C LYS A 4 -14.32 3.19 -2.84
N ALA A 5 -13.27 3.83 -2.30
CA ALA A 5 -12.52 3.30 -1.17
C ALA A 5 -13.51 2.85 -0.08
N SER A 6 -13.26 1.68 0.52
CA SER A 6 -14.15 1.10 1.51
C SER A 6 -14.38 2.07 2.69
N ALA A 7 -15.48 1.90 3.44
CA ALA A 7 -15.72 2.71 4.63
C ALA A 7 -14.56 2.61 5.64
N LYS A 8 -13.92 1.42 5.74
CA LYS A 8 -12.71 1.19 6.53
C LYS A 8 -11.52 2.03 6.03
N THR A 9 -11.25 2.02 4.73
CA THR A 9 -10.19 2.86 4.13
C THR A 9 -10.40 4.33 4.46
N LYS A 10 -11.64 4.83 4.30
CA LYS A 10 -11.96 6.24 4.59
C LYS A 10 -11.74 6.58 6.06
N SER A 11 -12.24 5.74 6.96
CA SER A 11 -12.07 5.92 8.41
C SER A 11 -10.59 5.95 8.80
N ILE A 12 -9.74 5.11 8.19
CA ILE A 12 -8.30 5.11 8.45
C ILE A 12 -7.65 6.39 7.97
N VAL A 13 -7.96 6.85 6.74
CA VAL A 13 -7.45 8.12 6.20
C VAL A 13 -7.89 9.32 7.06
N GLU A 14 -9.15 9.34 7.51
CA GLU A 14 -9.68 10.38 8.39
C GLU A 14 -9.00 10.35 9.77
N SER A 15 -8.60 9.17 10.25
CA SER A 15 -7.90 9.02 11.53
C SER A 15 -6.42 9.41 11.48
N ASN A 16 -5.79 9.39 10.30
CA ASN A 16 -4.39 9.78 10.11
C ASN A 16 -4.17 10.49 8.76
N PRO A 17 -4.74 11.71 8.60
CA PRO A 17 -4.73 12.41 7.31
C PRO A 17 -3.32 12.86 6.91
N GLN A 18 -2.43 13.15 7.87
CA GLN A 18 -1.06 13.54 7.58
C GLN A 18 -0.25 12.39 6.96
N ALA A 19 -0.32 11.18 7.54
CA ALA A 19 0.39 10.02 7.00
C ALA A 19 -0.15 9.62 5.63
N ALA A 20 -1.48 9.67 5.45
CA ALA A 20 -2.09 9.43 4.14
C ALA A 20 -1.59 10.43 3.09
N ALA A 21 -1.61 11.73 3.39
CA ALA A 21 -1.11 12.77 2.47
C ALA A 21 0.38 12.64 2.16
N ALA A 22 1.20 12.28 3.17
CA ALA A 22 2.62 12.01 2.98
C ALA A 22 2.82 10.81 2.04
N ALA A 23 2.11 9.71 2.26
CA ALA A 23 2.16 8.53 1.38
C ALA A 23 1.77 8.86 -0.07
N ALA A 24 0.71 9.65 -0.27
CA ALA A 24 0.31 10.11 -1.60
C ALA A 24 1.41 10.97 -2.27
N THR A 25 2.05 11.85 -1.51
CA THR A 25 3.16 12.70 -1.99
C THR A 25 4.35 11.86 -2.42
N VAL A 26 4.71 10.85 -1.63
CA VAL A 26 5.80 9.90 -1.92
C VAL A 26 5.51 9.08 -3.17
N CYS A 27 4.25 8.66 -3.36
CA CYS A 27 3.82 7.99 -4.60
C CYS A 27 4.01 8.85 -5.85
N GLY A 28 3.93 10.17 -5.71
CA GLY A 28 4.22 11.16 -6.75
C GLY A 28 2.98 11.81 -7.33
N ALA A 29 3.20 12.84 -8.13
CA ALA A 29 2.13 13.62 -8.75
C ALA A 29 1.17 12.72 -9.53
N GLY A 30 -0.13 12.85 -9.25
CA GLY A 30 -1.19 12.08 -9.90
C GLY A 30 -1.78 10.96 -9.02
N TYR A 31 -1.04 10.40 -8.06
CA TYR A 31 -1.52 9.36 -7.13
C TYR A 31 -2.43 9.94 -6.03
N THR A 32 -3.56 10.48 -6.43
CA THR A 32 -4.51 11.21 -5.56
C THR A 32 -5.69 10.35 -5.10
N LYS A 33 -5.91 9.19 -5.73
CA LYS A 33 -7.05 8.32 -5.43
C LYS A 33 -6.60 7.16 -4.58
N ILE A 34 -7.02 7.15 -3.32
CA ILE A 34 -6.76 6.02 -2.45
C ILE A 34 -7.65 4.83 -2.82
N ILE A 35 -7.06 3.64 -2.83
CA ILE A 35 -7.75 2.37 -3.09
C ILE A 35 -7.91 1.62 -1.76
N VAL A 36 -6.79 1.41 -1.07
CA VAL A 36 -6.71 0.69 0.20
C VAL A 36 -5.97 1.53 1.22
N ALA A 37 -6.51 1.59 2.43
CA ALA A 37 -5.74 1.91 3.63
C ALA A 37 -6.07 0.87 4.68
N GLU A 38 -5.05 0.30 5.31
CA GLU A 38 -5.24 -0.69 6.35
C GLU A 38 -4.20 -0.55 7.46
N ARG A 39 -4.66 -0.59 8.71
CA ARG A 39 -3.82 -0.55 9.89
C ARG A 39 -3.43 -1.96 10.33
N LEU A 40 -2.15 -2.14 10.64
CA LEU A 40 -1.50 -3.45 10.80
C LEU A 40 -0.69 -3.55 12.10
N PRO A 41 -0.91 -4.59 12.91
CA PRO A 41 -2.21 -5.20 13.15
C PRO A 41 -3.12 -4.21 13.88
N ASP A 42 -4.43 -4.27 13.64
CA ASP A 42 -5.41 -3.28 14.11
C ASP A 42 -5.32 -2.97 15.62
N ALA A 43 -5.10 -4.01 16.45
CA ALA A 43 -5.01 -3.87 17.90
C ALA A 43 -3.75 -3.14 18.42
N ARG A 44 -2.64 -3.16 17.68
CA ARG A 44 -1.34 -2.63 18.15
C ARG A 44 -0.77 -1.50 17.31
N ARG A 45 -1.33 -1.26 16.12
CA ARG A 45 -0.99 -0.12 15.25
C ARG A 45 0.52 0.01 14.97
N TYR A 46 1.15 -1.07 14.50
CA TYR A 46 2.59 -1.03 14.20
C TYR A 46 2.89 -0.33 12.87
N ALA A 47 2.02 -0.52 11.89
CA ALA A 47 2.13 0.10 10.59
C ALA A 47 0.76 0.40 10.01
N THR A 48 0.70 1.30 9.02
CA THR A 48 -0.49 1.47 8.18
C THR A 48 -0.05 1.42 6.72
N VAL A 49 -0.65 0.52 5.94
CA VAL A 49 -0.43 0.45 4.49
C VAL A 49 -1.39 1.39 3.78
N TYR A 50 -0.88 2.12 2.79
CA TYR A 50 -1.65 2.98 1.91
C TYR A 50 -1.37 2.60 0.45
N VAL A 51 -2.41 2.36 -0.33
CA VAL A 51 -2.32 2.08 -1.76
C VAL A 51 -3.12 3.10 -2.55
N TYR A 52 -2.45 3.76 -3.49
CA TYR A 52 -3.01 4.79 -4.35
C TYR A 52 -3.04 4.36 -5.80
N THR A 53 -3.91 4.98 -6.59
CA THR A 53 -3.86 4.96 -8.05
C THR A 53 -3.89 6.38 -8.61
N ASN A 54 -3.30 6.54 -9.78
CA ASN A 54 -3.47 7.77 -10.58
C ASN A 54 -4.79 7.79 -11.38
N GLY A 55 -5.56 6.71 -11.33
CA GLY A 55 -6.85 6.58 -11.99
C GLY A 55 -6.79 6.36 -13.50
N THR A 56 -5.62 6.45 -14.12
CA THR A 56 -5.43 6.11 -15.53
C THR A 56 -5.48 4.59 -15.70
N THR A 57 -5.60 4.16 -16.95
CA THR A 57 -5.49 2.75 -17.33
C THR A 57 -4.37 2.67 -18.36
N THR A 58 -3.34 1.87 -18.10
CA THR A 58 -2.14 1.78 -18.95
C THR A 58 -2.18 0.61 -19.93
N GLY A 59 -3.18 -0.25 -19.81
CA GLY A 59 -3.39 -1.40 -20.68
C GLY A 59 -4.84 -1.53 -21.15
N PRO A 60 -5.17 -2.61 -21.86
CA PRO A 60 -6.51 -2.82 -22.42
C PRO A 60 -7.57 -3.07 -21.35
N ASN A 61 -7.19 -3.54 -20.16
CA ASN A 61 -8.14 -3.95 -19.13
C ASN A 61 -8.32 -2.86 -18.08
N TYR A 62 -9.52 -2.79 -17.51
CA TYR A 62 -9.81 -1.88 -16.39
C TYR A 62 -8.86 -2.09 -15.20
N TYR A 63 -8.33 -3.32 -15.03
CA TYR A 63 -7.39 -3.71 -13.96
C TYR A 63 -5.96 -3.21 -14.18
N ASP A 64 -5.64 -2.72 -15.38
CA ASP A 64 -4.32 -2.20 -15.73
C ASP A 64 -4.13 -0.76 -15.22
N LYS A 65 -4.66 -0.46 -14.03
CA LYS A 65 -4.43 0.85 -13.40
C LYS A 65 -3.11 0.82 -12.66
N PRO A 66 -2.30 1.87 -12.82
CA PRO A 66 -1.12 2.04 -11.99
C PRO A 66 -1.51 2.13 -10.53
N THR A 67 -0.77 1.40 -9.70
CA THR A 67 -0.90 1.44 -8.25
C THR A 67 0.44 1.79 -7.62
N CYS A 68 0.38 2.44 -6.47
CA CYS A 68 1.54 2.76 -5.67
C CYS A 68 1.25 2.45 -4.22
N GLY A 69 2.15 1.72 -3.57
CA GLY A 69 2.03 1.26 -2.20
C GLY A 69 3.09 1.91 -1.32
N VAL A 70 2.68 2.33 -0.12
CA VAL A 70 3.57 2.79 0.94
C VAL A 70 3.14 2.15 2.26
N LEU A 71 4.09 1.59 3.00
CA LEU A 71 3.87 1.10 4.35
C LEU A 71 4.42 2.11 5.35
N HIS A 72 3.53 2.82 6.04
CA HIS A 72 3.90 3.82 7.05
C HIS A 72 4.23 3.14 8.38
N ASN A 73 5.34 3.54 9.01
CA ASN A 73 5.77 3.04 10.31
C ASN A 73 5.14 3.88 11.43
N GLU A 74 4.36 3.24 12.31
CA GLU A 74 3.71 3.89 13.45
C GLU A 74 4.38 3.55 14.81
N THR A 75 5.53 2.86 14.79
CA THR A 75 6.26 2.45 16.01
C THR A 75 7.16 3.54 16.60
N GLY A 76 7.38 4.65 15.87
CA GLY A 76 8.25 5.75 16.29
C GLY A 76 9.75 5.46 16.27
N SER A 77 10.18 4.29 15.76
CA SER A 77 11.58 3.89 15.66
C SER A 77 11.82 3.08 14.39
N ALA A 78 13.08 2.99 13.95
CA ALA A 78 13.42 2.22 12.76
C ALA A 78 13.12 0.73 12.96
N GLN A 79 12.33 0.15 12.06
CA GLN A 79 11.96 -1.26 12.06
C GLN A 79 12.40 -1.92 10.76
N SER A 80 12.73 -3.21 10.82
CA SER A 80 12.93 -4.02 9.63
C SER A 80 11.57 -4.29 9.00
N MET A 81 11.21 -3.54 7.97
CA MET A 81 9.88 -3.56 7.37
C MET A 81 9.98 -3.50 5.85
N GLY A 82 8.90 -3.88 5.18
CA GLY A 82 8.83 -3.76 3.75
C GLY A 82 7.44 -3.94 3.19
N ILE A 83 7.33 -3.54 1.95
CA ILE A 83 6.10 -3.63 1.16
C ILE A 83 6.44 -4.23 -0.19
N ARG A 84 5.54 -5.07 -0.69
CA ARG A 84 5.60 -5.60 -2.06
C ARG A 84 4.25 -5.42 -2.72
N LEU A 85 4.27 -4.95 -3.97
CA LEU A 85 3.12 -4.96 -4.84
C LEU A 85 3.32 -5.99 -5.94
N SER A 86 2.37 -6.91 -6.00
CA SER A 86 2.21 -7.87 -7.09
C SER A 86 1.11 -7.40 -8.03
N ASP A 87 1.20 -7.70 -9.32
CA ASP A 87 0.05 -7.60 -10.22
C ASP A 87 -0.61 -8.98 -10.40
N ASN A 88 -1.66 -9.06 -11.22
CA ASN A 88 -2.35 -10.34 -11.49
C ASN A 88 -1.80 -11.06 -12.75
N TYR A 89 -0.59 -10.70 -13.20
CA TYR A 89 0.01 -11.26 -14.41
C TYR A 89 1.27 -12.05 -14.04
N THR A 90 1.32 -13.33 -14.40
CA THR A 90 2.45 -14.22 -14.07
C THR A 90 3.79 -13.82 -14.71
N ALA A 91 3.76 -12.94 -15.71
CA ALA A 91 4.95 -12.47 -16.42
C ALA A 91 5.50 -11.13 -15.89
N THR A 92 4.79 -10.44 -14.99
CA THR A 92 5.30 -9.20 -14.40
C THR A 92 5.99 -9.54 -13.07
N ALA A 93 7.21 -9.06 -12.90
CA ALA A 93 7.87 -9.16 -11.60
C ALA A 93 7.16 -8.27 -10.57
N ASP A 94 7.09 -8.75 -9.34
CA ASP A 94 6.69 -7.95 -8.20
C ASP A 94 7.66 -6.78 -8.01
N ASP A 95 7.16 -5.67 -7.47
CA ASP A 95 7.97 -4.53 -7.05
C ASP A 95 7.96 -4.48 -5.53
N GLU A 96 9.14 -4.46 -4.93
CA GLU A 96 9.29 -4.59 -3.48
C GLU A 96 10.35 -3.65 -2.92
N ASP A 97 10.10 -3.19 -1.70
CA ASP A 97 11.04 -2.39 -0.93
C ASP A 97 11.08 -2.91 0.51
N PHE A 98 12.18 -3.57 0.85
CA PHE A 98 12.44 -4.16 2.15
C PHE A 98 13.73 -3.62 2.73
N GLY A 99 13.69 -3.19 3.98
CA GLY A 99 14.84 -2.59 4.63
C GLY A 99 14.55 -2.23 6.07
N THR A 100 15.39 -1.36 6.63
CA THR A 100 15.20 -0.83 7.96
C THR A 100 14.80 0.63 7.84
N PHE A 101 13.54 0.94 8.13
CA PHE A 101 12.94 2.25 7.88
C PHE A 101 12.37 2.85 9.16
N SER A 102 12.65 4.13 9.39
CA SER A 102 12.12 4.91 10.51
C SER A 102 10.73 5.48 10.24
N THR A 103 10.42 5.79 8.99
CA THR A 103 9.20 6.53 8.61
C THR A 103 8.26 5.71 7.74
N TYR A 104 8.76 5.10 6.67
CA TYR A 104 7.98 4.27 5.76
C TYR A 104 8.87 3.39 4.88
N ALA A 105 8.30 2.29 4.37
CA ALA A 105 8.83 1.54 3.24
C ALA A 105 8.03 1.85 1.96
N GLY A 106 8.68 1.80 0.80
CA GLY A 106 8.15 2.23 -0.49
C GLY A 106 8.69 3.61 -0.91
N PRO A 107 8.19 4.20 -2.01
CA PRO A 107 7.04 3.78 -2.77
C PRO A 107 7.38 2.64 -3.74
N VAL A 108 6.64 1.55 -3.66
CA VAL A 108 6.64 0.50 -4.70
C VAL A 108 5.51 0.79 -5.67
N ARG A 109 5.71 0.53 -6.96
CA ARG A 109 4.74 0.87 -8.00
C ARG A 109 4.53 -0.29 -8.97
N GLN A 110 3.27 -0.59 -9.22
CA GLN A 110 2.88 -1.51 -10.28
C GLN A 110 2.18 -0.76 -11.40
N LYS A 111 2.52 -1.07 -12.65
CA LYS A 111 1.85 -0.48 -13.82
C LYS A 111 0.41 -1.00 -13.96
N LYS A 112 0.14 -2.22 -13.48
CA LYS A 112 -1.12 -2.95 -13.66
C LYS A 112 -1.67 -3.56 -12.36
N GLY A 113 -1.62 -2.83 -11.25
CA GLY A 113 -1.81 -3.42 -9.91
C GLY A 113 -3.22 -3.34 -9.31
N TYR A 114 -4.26 -2.90 -10.02
CA TYR A 114 -5.61 -2.72 -9.40
C TYR A 114 -6.28 -4.04 -8.99
N CYS A 115 -5.88 -5.16 -9.59
CA CYS A 115 -6.30 -6.52 -9.22
C CYS A 115 -5.10 -7.33 -8.65
N GLY A 116 -4.07 -6.62 -8.23
CA GLY A 116 -2.90 -7.22 -7.61
C GLY A 116 -3.04 -7.33 -6.09
N ASP A 117 -1.97 -7.79 -5.46
CA ASP A 117 -1.86 -7.92 -4.01
C ASP A 117 -0.80 -6.96 -3.45
N VAL A 118 -1.06 -6.45 -2.25
CA VAL A 118 -0.08 -5.74 -1.43
C VAL A 118 0.33 -6.62 -0.26
N TYR A 119 1.60 -6.99 -0.22
CA TYR A 119 2.21 -7.66 0.91
C TYR A 119 2.89 -6.63 1.80
N SER A 120 2.60 -6.69 3.09
CA SER A 120 3.16 -5.83 4.13
C SER A 120 3.83 -6.68 5.19
N TYR A 121 5.04 -6.28 5.57
CA TYR A 121 5.85 -7.01 6.52
C TYR A 121 6.58 -6.09 7.49
N MET A 122 6.70 -6.51 8.74
CA MET A 122 7.47 -5.80 9.76
C MET A 122 7.98 -6.78 10.82
N LYS A 123 9.26 -6.63 11.14
CA LYS A 123 9.94 -7.23 12.29
C LYS A 123 10.31 -6.15 13.28
N MET A 124 9.93 -6.38 14.54
CA MET A 124 10.27 -5.55 15.68
C MET A 124 10.96 -6.42 16.74
N SER A 125 12.12 -5.98 17.21
CA SER A 125 12.91 -6.70 18.24
C SER A 125 13.12 -8.19 17.91
N GLY A 126 13.40 -8.50 16.64
CA GLY A 126 13.65 -9.87 16.16
C GLY A 126 12.39 -10.73 15.97
N ARG A 127 11.19 -10.20 16.20
CA ARG A 127 9.92 -10.91 16.02
C ARG A 127 9.13 -10.31 14.87
N VAL A 128 8.50 -11.16 14.06
CA VAL A 128 7.56 -10.71 13.02
C VAL A 128 6.28 -10.23 13.71
N VAL A 129 5.93 -8.97 13.48
CA VAL A 129 4.76 -8.30 14.05
C VAL A 129 3.73 -7.91 13.00
N VAL A 130 4.15 -7.81 11.74
CA VAL A 130 3.28 -7.67 10.57
C VAL A 130 3.75 -8.69 9.53
N ASP A 131 2.82 -9.51 9.06
CA ASP A 131 2.97 -10.45 7.95
C ASP A 131 1.57 -10.58 7.33
N HIS A 132 1.29 -9.75 6.33
CA HIS A 132 -0.10 -9.53 5.90
C HIS A 132 -0.20 -9.23 4.40
N VAL A 133 -1.17 -9.86 3.75
CA VAL A 133 -1.48 -9.65 2.33
C VAL A 133 -2.89 -9.09 2.21
N ILE A 134 -3.07 -8.04 1.39
CA ILE A 134 -4.38 -7.47 1.05
C ILE A 134 -4.48 -7.34 -0.45
N THR A 135 -5.63 -7.71 -1.02
CA THR A 135 -5.89 -7.45 -2.44
C THR A 135 -6.20 -5.98 -2.66
N VAL A 136 -5.54 -5.37 -3.64
CA VAL A 136 -5.60 -3.91 -3.87
C VAL A 136 -7.00 -3.47 -4.29
N GLY A 137 -7.67 -4.22 -5.17
CA GLY A 137 -9.00 -3.87 -5.65
C GLY A 137 -9.80 -5.10 -6.02
N ALA A 138 -11.08 -4.91 -6.34
CA ALA A 138 -11.94 -6.01 -6.78
C ALA A 138 -11.47 -6.56 -8.13
N CYS A 139 -11.30 -7.88 -8.19
CA CYS A 139 -11.02 -8.66 -9.39
C CYS A 139 -12.31 -9.36 -9.83
N ASN A 140 -12.98 -8.85 -10.88
CA ASN A 140 -14.22 -9.44 -11.41
C ASN A 140 -14.08 -9.83 -12.88
#